data_AF-A0A960CWT8-F1
#
_entry.id   AF-A0A960CWT8-F1
#
_cell.length_a   1.000
_cell.length_b   1.000
_cell.length_c   1.000
_cell.angle_alpha   90.00
_cell.angle_beta   90.00
_cell.angle_gamma   90.00
#
_symmetry.space_group_name_H-M   'P 1'
#
loop_
_entity.id
_entity.type
_entity.pdbx_description
1 polymer ?
#
loop_
_entity_poly.entity_id
_entity_poly.type
_entity_poly.pdbx_seq_one_letter_code
_entity_poly.pdbx_strand_id
1 'polypeptide(L)'
;MKVMGRVLVAVVAAVAALFVGTGTSHAGLDNQLSLVDGGGRTMTIQQWDTFLDGVFPLDRNRLTREWFHSGKAVYSVVGPGADEFEGTLELGYQVGFPWSLGVGINFSYTTPNFLFDDAQVYA
;
A
#
# COMPACT_ATOMS: atom_id res chain seq x y z
N MET A 1 -49.24 -6.40 36.26
CA MET A 1 -47.85 -6.89 36.07
C MET A 1 -47.45 -7.21 34.63
N LYS A 2 -48.29 -7.88 33.81
CA LYS A 2 -47.91 -8.26 32.43
C LYS A 2 -47.66 -7.10 31.45
N VAL A 3 -48.38 -5.98 31.60
CA VAL A 3 -48.25 -4.81 30.70
C VAL A 3 -46.98 -4.01 31.00
N MET A 4 -46.70 -3.70 32.27
CA MET A 4 -45.45 -3.02 32.67
C MET A 4 -44.20 -3.82 32.31
N GLY A 5 -44.23 -5.15 32.46
CA GLY A 5 -43.11 -6.00 32.04
C GLY A 5 -42.86 -5.96 30.53
N ARG A 6 -43.93 -5.92 29.72
CA ARG A 6 -43.82 -5.79 28.26
C ARG A 6 -43.27 -4.43 27.83
N VAL A 7 -43.67 -3.35 28.49
CA VAL A 7 -43.15 -2.01 28.24
C VAL A 7 -41.66 -1.92 28.59
N LEU A 8 -41.26 -2.48 29.74
CA LEU A 8 -39.86 -2.50 30.15
C LEU A 8 -38.98 -3.24 29.14
N VAL A 9 -39.43 -4.42 28.68
CA VAL A 9 -38.70 -5.21 27.66
C VAL A 9 -38.60 -4.45 26.34
N ALA A 10 -39.66 -3.76 25.92
CA ALA A 10 -39.63 -2.96 24.69
C ALA A 10 -38.63 -1.78 24.79
N VAL A 11 -38.56 -1.11 25.94
CA VAL A 11 -37.60 -0.04 26.19
C VAL A 11 -36.17 -0.58 26.19
N VAL A 12 -35.92 -1.69 26.88
CA VAL A 12 -34.58 -2.31 26.91
C VAL A 12 -34.16 -2.76 25.52
N ALA A 13 -35.07 -3.36 24.72
CA ALA A 13 -34.79 -3.77 23.35
C ALA A 13 -34.52 -2.57 22.44
N ALA A 14 -35.27 -1.47 22.57
CA ALA A 14 -35.05 -0.25 21.79
C ALA A 14 -33.71 0.41 22.14
N VAL A 15 -33.34 0.45 23.42
CA VAL A 15 -32.04 0.96 23.88
C VAL A 15 -30.91 0.06 23.40
N ALA A 16 -31.05 -1.26 23.52
CA ALA A 16 -30.06 -2.21 23.02
C ALA A 16 -29.86 -2.11 21.49
N ALA A 17 -30.92 -1.88 20.72
CA ALA A 17 -30.85 -1.70 19.28
C ALA A 17 -30.02 -0.46 18.87
N LEU A 18 -29.98 0.59 19.71
CA LEU A 18 -29.10 1.75 19.48
C LEU A 18 -27.61 1.40 19.60
N PHE A 19 -27.24 0.39 20.40
CA PHE A 19 -25.86 -0.07 20.56
C PHE A 19 -25.44 -1.15 19.55
N VAL A 20 -26.40 -1.69 18.78
CA VAL A 20 -26.15 -2.66 17.69
C VAL A 20 -25.96 -1.93 16.34
N GLY A 21 -26.06 -0.60 16.32
CA GLY A 21 -25.89 0.23 15.13
C GLY A 21 -24.45 0.27 14.62
N THR A 22 -24.23 -0.43 13.51
CA THR A 22 -23.15 -0.27 12.53
C THR A 22 -21.75 -0.11 13.12
N GLY A 23 -20.94 -1.17 13.09
CA GLY A 23 -19.49 -1.02 13.18
C GLY A 23 -19.05 0.00 12.12
N THR A 24 -18.63 1.18 12.56
CA THR A 24 -18.08 2.20 11.67
C THR A 24 -16.75 1.65 11.16
N SER A 25 -16.75 1.06 9.96
CA SER A 25 -15.52 0.94 9.21
C SER A 25 -15.06 2.38 8.97
N HIS A 26 -14.04 2.81 9.71
CA HIS A 26 -13.47 4.14 9.55
C HIS A 26 -12.83 4.19 8.17
N ALA A 27 -13.58 4.66 7.17
CA ALA A 27 -13.01 5.15 5.94
C ALA A 27 -12.30 6.47 6.30
N GLY A 28 -10.99 6.40 6.52
CA GLY A 28 -10.18 7.49 7.01
C GLY A 28 -9.62 8.31 5.85
N LEU A 29 -9.81 9.64 5.91
CA LEU A 29 -9.01 10.54 5.09
C LEU A 29 -7.60 10.58 5.67
N ASP A 30 -6.61 10.08 4.93
CA ASP A 30 -5.22 10.06 5.37
C ASP A 30 -4.56 11.42 5.20
N ASN A 31 -4.74 12.02 4.02
CA ASN A 31 -4.15 13.31 3.67
C ASN A 31 -4.88 13.97 2.50
N GLN A 32 -4.74 15.29 2.39
CA GLN A 32 -5.27 16.06 1.29
C GLN A 32 -4.42 17.30 1.01
N LEU A 33 -4.48 17.79 -0.22
CA LEU A 33 -3.89 19.06 -0.62
C LEU A 33 -4.82 19.79 -1.59
N SER A 34 -4.96 21.10 -1.40
CA SER A 34 -5.68 21.98 -2.33
C SER A 34 -4.72 22.96 -2.99
N LEU A 35 -4.92 23.20 -4.28
CA LEU A 35 -4.17 24.14 -5.10
C LEU A 35 -5.13 24.93 -5.99
N VAL A 36 -4.86 26.22 -6.18
CA VAL A 36 -5.52 27.01 -7.23
C VAL A 36 -4.71 26.90 -8.52
N ASP A 37 -5.33 26.43 -9.59
CA ASP A 37 -4.68 26.26 -10.89
C ASP A 37 -4.60 27.57 -11.69
N GLY A 38 -3.97 27.52 -12.87
CA GLY A 38 -3.83 28.70 -13.75
C GLY A 38 -5.15 29.22 -14.34
N GLY A 39 -6.23 28.43 -14.29
CA GLY A 39 -7.58 28.82 -14.70
C GLY A 39 -8.42 29.39 -13.56
N GLY A 40 -7.85 29.53 -12.36
CA GLY A 40 -8.56 30.01 -11.17
C GLY A 40 -9.49 28.96 -10.54
N ARG A 41 -9.34 27.67 -10.88
CA ARG A 41 -10.07 26.57 -10.26
C ARG A 41 -9.33 26.11 -9.01
N THR A 42 -10.07 25.87 -7.93
CA THR A 42 -9.53 25.22 -6.73
C THR A 42 -9.63 23.71 -6.90
N MET A 43 -8.49 23.04 -7.02
CA MET A 43 -8.37 21.60 -7.12
C MET A 43 -7.96 21.03 -5.77
N THR A 44 -8.68 20.02 -5.29
CA THR A 44 -8.35 19.28 -4.06
C THR A 44 -8.14 17.82 -4.39
N ILE A 45 -7.02 17.27 -3.95
CA ILE A 45 -6.66 15.86 -4.09
C ILE A 45 -6.60 15.26 -2.70
N GLN A 46 -7.15 14.06 -2.54
CA GLN A 46 -7.29 13.37 -1.27
C GLN A 46 -6.87 11.92 -1.40
N GLN A 47 -6.24 11.41 -0.35
CA GLN A 47 -5.86 10.02 -0.18
C GLN A 47 -6.61 9.44 1.01
N TRP A 48 -7.24 8.29 0.82
CA TRP A 48 -8.09 7.63 1.79
C TRP A 48 -7.69 6.17 1.95
N ASP A 49 -7.85 5.64 3.17
CA ASP A 49 -7.73 4.22 3.50
C ASP A 49 -6.43 3.56 3.00
N THR A 50 -5.32 4.28 3.09
CA THR A 50 -4.02 3.83 2.58
C THR A 50 -3.46 2.75 3.47
N PHE A 51 -3.25 1.58 2.89
CA PHE A 51 -2.63 0.47 3.55
C PHE A 51 -1.56 -0.17 2.66
N LEU A 52 -0.34 -0.24 3.18
CA LEU A 52 0.78 -0.97 2.58
C LEU A 52 1.04 -2.21 3.41
N ASP A 53 0.55 -3.35 2.92
CA ASP A 53 0.64 -4.63 3.63
C ASP A 53 1.92 -5.37 3.27
N GLY A 54 2.90 -5.37 4.18
CA GLY A 54 4.17 -6.06 3.99
C GLY A 54 4.02 -7.57 4.17
N VAL A 55 4.40 -8.34 3.14
CA VAL A 55 4.31 -9.80 3.15
C VAL A 55 5.68 -10.46 3.09
N PHE A 56 5.75 -11.74 3.46
CA PHE A 56 6.97 -12.52 3.24
C PHE A 56 7.23 -12.64 1.74
N PRO A 57 8.45 -12.29 1.25
CA PRO A 57 8.77 -12.35 -0.16
C PRO A 57 8.58 -13.75 -0.73
N LEU A 58 7.91 -13.84 -1.88
CA LEU A 58 7.64 -15.12 -2.56
C LEU A 58 8.92 -15.86 -2.95
N ASP A 59 9.98 -15.11 -3.30
CA ASP A 59 11.29 -15.62 -3.68
C ASP A 59 12.15 -16.11 -2.50
N ARG A 60 11.66 -15.94 -1.26
CA ARG A 60 12.37 -16.28 0.00
C ARG A 60 13.72 -15.59 0.14
N ASN A 61 13.97 -14.53 -0.62
CA ASN A 61 15.21 -13.77 -0.55
C ASN A 61 15.13 -12.76 0.60
N ARG A 62 16.13 -12.76 1.47
CA ARG A 62 16.21 -11.82 2.60
C ARG A 62 16.44 -10.36 2.16
N LEU A 63 16.88 -10.16 0.93
CA LEU A 63 17.10 -8.83 0.35
C LEU A 63 15.87 -8.29 -0.38
N THR A 64 14.90 -9.15 -0.70
CA THR A 64 13.64 -8.74 -1.33
C THR A 64 12.67 -8.22 -0.26
N ARG A 65 11.82 -7.27 -0.64
CA ARG A 65 10.68 -6.80 0.12
C ARG A 65 9.48 -6.80 -0.82
N GLU A 66 8.34 -7.27 -0.33
CA GLU A 66 7.12 -7.42 -1.12
C GLU A 66 5.94 -6.92 -0.29
N TRP A 67 5.00 -6.23 -0.94
CA TRP A 67 3.82 -5.68 -0.27
C TRP A 67 2.65 -5.47 -1.24
N PHE A 68 1.44 -5.43 -0.69
CA PHE A 68 0.22 -5.05 -1.42
C PHE A 68 -0.19 -3.62 -1.07
N HIS A 69 -0.52 -2.81 -2.08
CA HIS A 69 -0.98 -1.44 -1.90
C HIS A 69 -2.50 -1.37 -2.07
N SER A 70 -3.19 -0.97 -1.01
CA SER A 70 -4.62 -0.66 -1.00
C SER A 70 -4.82 0.80 -0.61
N GLY A 71 -5.82 1.45 -1.21
CA GLY A 71 -6.16 2.83 -0.92
C GLY A 71 -7.11 3.40 -1.96
N LYS A 72 -7.59 4.62 -1.72
CA LYS A 72 -8.49 5.34 -2.61
C LYS A 72 -8.00 6.77 -2.83
N ALA A 73 -7.89 7.16 -4.09
CA ALA A 73 -7.68 8.55 -4.48
C ALA A 73 -9.03 9.20 -4.81
N VAL A 74 -9.25 10.42 -4.31
CA VAL A 74 -10.43 11.23 -4.62
C VAL A 74 -9.96 12.63 -5.01
N TYR A 75 -10.60 13.21 -6.03
CA TYR A 75 -10.36 14.59 -6.41
C TYR A 75 -11.67 15.40 -6.38
N SER A 76 -11.53 16.71 -6.20
CA SER A 76 -12.62 17.68 -6.30
C SER A 76 -12.11 18.94 -6.98
N VAL A 77 -12.89 19.46 -7.93
CA VAL A 77 -12.58 20.70 -8.64
C VAL A 77 -13.75 21.66 -8.45
N VAL A 78 -13.45 22.88 -8.01
CA VAL A 78 -14.45 23.93 -7.76
C VAL A 78 -13.99 25.21 -8.46
N GLY A 79 -14.90 25.87 -9.18
CA GLY A 79 -14.62 27.12 -9.87
C GLY A 79 -15.13 27.14 -11.31
N PRO A 80 -14.66 28.08 -12.14
CA PRO A 80 -15.09 28.22 -13.53
C PRO A 80 -14.75 26.97 -14.35
N GLY A 81 -15.73 26.44 -15.10
CA GLY A 81 -15.52 25.27 -15.96
C GLY A 81 -15.13 23.99 -15.22
N ALA A 82 -15.50 23.86 -13.94
CA ALA A 82 -15.19 22.67 -13.14
C ALA A 82 -15.87 21.40 -13.69
N ASP A 83 -17.08 21.54 -14.24
CA ASP A 83 -17.84 20.42 -14.83
C ASP A 83 -17.23 19.89 -16.15
N GLU A 84 -16.37 20.70 -16.77
CA GLU A 84 -15.66 20.39 -18.03
C GLU A 84 -14.20 19.98 -17.75
N PHE A 85 -13.86 19.72 -16.49
CA PHE A 85 -12.51 19.35 -16.10
C PHE A 85 -12.13 17.97 -16.65
N GLU A 86 -11.06 17.92 -17.45
CA GLU A 86 -10.39 16.70 -17.88
C GLU A 86 -8.98 16.64 -17.28
N GLY A 87 -8.58 15.46 -16.79
CA GLY A 87 -7.28 15.24 -16.20
C GLY A 87 -7.02 13.78 -15.85
N THR A 88 -5.87 13.53 -15.23
CA THR A 88 -5.43 12.19 -14.83
C THR A 88 -5.33 12.10 -13.31
N LEU A 89 -5.92 11.05 -12.72
CA LEU A 89 -5.81 10.74 -11.30
C LEU A 89 -4.88 9.55 -11.12
N GLU A 90 -3.80 9.75 -10.37
CA GLU A 90 -2.80 8.71 -10.08
C GLU A 90 -2.69 8.50 -8.57
N LEU A 91 -2.44 7.25 -8.17
CA LEU A 91 -2.18 6.86 -6.78
C LEU A 91 -0.98 5.93 -6.76
N GLY A 92 -0.01 6.23 -5.90
CA GLY A 92 1.23 5.48 -5.82
C GLY A 92 2.09 5.92 -4.64
N TYR A 93 3.30 5.40 -4.58
CA TYR A 93 4.27 5.70 -3.54
C TYR A 93 5.68 5.70 -4.14
N GLN A 94 6.59 6.42 -3.50
CA GLN A 94 8.01 6.37 -3.84
C GLN A 94 8.70 5.29 -3.00
N VAL A 95 9.67 4.60 -3.59
CA VAL A 95 10.48 3.58 -2.92
C VAL A 95 11.91 4.08 -2.80
N GLY A 96 12.46 4.04 -1.58
CA GLY A 96 13.84 4.45 -1.31
C GLY A 96 14.50 3.53 -0.29
N PHE A 97 15.71 3.05 -0.61
CA PHE A 97 16.57 2.33 0.31
C PHE A 97 18.02 2.86 0.18
N PRO A 98 18.76 2.97 1.29
CA PRO A 98 20.07 3.66 1.29
C PRO A 98 21.20 2.86 0.60
N TRP A 99 21.06 1.54 0.47
CA TRP A 99 22.16 0.66 0.03
C TRP A 99 21.67 -0.41 -0.93
N SER A 100 22.48 -0.71 -1.96
CA SER A 100 22.32 -1.91 -2.78
C SER A 100 23.23 -3.02 -2.23
N LEU A 101 22.68 -4.22 -2.04
CA LEU A 101 23.42 -5.38 -1.55
C LEU A 101 23.27 -6.54 -2.55
N GLY A 102 24.39 -7.16 -2.91
CA GLY A 102 24.44 -8.38 -3.71
C GLY A 102 25.33 -9.41 -3.01
N VAL A 103 24.96 -10.69 -3.11
CA VAL A 103 25.73 -11.79 -2.52
C VAL A 103 26.15 -12.73 -3.65
N GLY A 104 27.46 -12.99 -3.74
CA GLY A 104 28.04 -14.01 -4.62
C GLY A 104 28.94 -14.90 -3.80
N ILE A 105 28.64 -16.19 -3.75
CA ILE A 105 29.47 -17.20 -3.09
C ILE A 105 29.93 -18.16 -4.19
N ASN A 106 31.25 -18.28 -4.37
CA ASN A 106 31.84 -19.21 -5.32
C ASN A 106 32.55 -20.33 -4.55
N PHE A 107 32.29 -21.58 -4.93
CA PHE A 107 33.07 -22.72 -4.49
C PHE A 107 33.90 -23.22 -5.67
N SER A 108 35.22 -23.19 -5.53
CA SER A 108 36.14 -23.78 -6.51
C SER A 108 36.89 -24.94 -5.87
N TYR A 109 36.96 -26.04 -6.61
CA TYR A 109 37.76 -27.19 -6.25
C TYR A 109 38.48 -27.67 -7.51
N THR A 110 39.81 -27.62 -7.46
CA THR A 110 40.68 -28.11 -8.52
C THR A 110 41.57 -29.18 -7.92
N THR A 111 41.45 -30.41 -8.42
CA THR A 111 42.42 -31.46 -8.10
C THR A 111 43.79 -31.06 -8.64
N PRO A 112 44.90 -31.42 -7.97
CA PRO A 112 46.23 -31.14 -8.49
C PRO A 112 46.35 -31.58 -9.96
N ASN A 113 46.81 -30.68 -10.82
CA ASN A 113 47.04 -30.94 -12.23
C ASN A 113 48.39 -30.34 -12.61
N PHE A 114 49.08 -30.94 -13.57
CA PHE A 114 50.31 -30.43 -14.13
C PHE A 114 50.15 -30.29 -15.64
N LEU A 115 50.56 -29.13 -16.17
CA LEU A 115 50.60 -28.85 -17.60
C LEU A 115 52.05 -28.51 -17.93
N PHE A 116 52.57 -29.10 -19.00
CA PHE A 116 53.81 -28.60 -19.60
C PHE A 116 53.48 -27.39 -20.45
N ASP A 117 53.71 -26.21 -19.91
CA ASP A 117 53.61 -24.95 -20.65
C ASP A 117 54.96 -24.68 -21.34
N ASP A 118 54.94 -24.54 -22.66
CA ASP A 118 56.10 -24.29 -23.53
C ASP A 118 57.23 -25.36 -23.55
N ALA A 119 56.92 -26.62 -23.22
CA ALA A 119 57.92 -27.71 -23.31
C ALA A 119 57.95 -28.34 -24.71
N GLN A 120 59.12 -28.32 -25.36
CA GLN A 120 59.39 -29.22 -26.50
C GLN A 120 59.57 -30.65 -25.98
N VAL A 121 58.49 -31.44 -26.06
CA VAL A 121 58.53 -32.89 -25.81
C VAL A 121 59.23 -33.52 -27.01
N TYR A 122 60.53 -33.78 -26.88
CA TYR A 122 61.28 -34.54 -27.87
C TYR A 122 60.84 -36.01 -27.79
N ALA A 123 60.11 -36.45 -28.82
CA ALA A 123 59.73 -37.85 -29.05
C ALA A 123 60.84 -38.62 -29.77
#